data_AF-A0A366MDX3-F1
#
_entry.id   AF-A0A366MDX3-F1
#
_cell.length_a   1.000
_cell.length_b   1.000
_cell.length_c   1.000
_cell.angle_alpha   90.00
_cell.angle_beta   90.00
_cell.angle_gamma   90.00
#
_symmetry.space_group_name_H-M   'P 1'
#
loop_
_entity.id
_entity.type
_entity.pdbx_description
1 polymer ?
#
loop_
_entity_poly.entity_id
_entity_poly.type
_entity_poly.pdbx_seq_one_letter_code
_entity_poly.pdbx_strand_id
1 'polypeptide(L)'
;MNHFEFAMDYIGDLNGSFDQKMKKILEYIITYDHVAEEVICPDPNTDIYKDYYLLYLESFRRSKKATSIIEKFNKDLYELNLKRVDEAKKNREITTETSNKDLSLFIMSIFKGTIELWMSIPTIDLKKTFDDNINFF
;
A
#
# COMPACT_ATOMS: atom_id res chain seq x y z
N MET A 1 3.65 -0.16 20.41
CA MET A 1 3.89 0.42 19.09
C MET A 1 2.59 0.29 18.31
N ASN A 2 2.06 1.37 17.73
CA ASN A 2 0.80 1.28 17.00
C ASN A 2 1.04 0.57 15.64
N HIS A 3 0.04 -0.13 15.09
CA HIS A 3 0.20 -0.90 13.85
C HIS A 3 0.73 -0.05 12.67
N PHE A 4 0.32 1.22 12.57
CA PHE A 4 0.78 2.13 11.52
C PHE A 4 2.22 2.61 11.72
N GLU A 5 2.67 2.76 12.96
CA GLU A 5 4.08 3.03 13.25
C GLU A 5 4.94 1.86 12.79
N PHE A 6 4.56 0.63 13.17
CA PHE A 6 5.26 -0.57 12.71
C PHE A 6 5.24 -0.71 11.19
N ALA A 7 4.09 -0.42 10.55
CA ALA A 7 3.98 -0.41 9.09
C ALA A 7 4.96 0.56 8.44
N MET A 8 5.05 1.77 8.96
CA MET A 8 5.96 2.79 8.43
C MET A 8 7.42 2.43 8.65
N ASP A 9 7.77 1.82 9.80
CA ASP A 9 9.13 1.35 10.07
C ASP A 9 9.52 0.20 9.13
N TYR A 10 8.67 -0.84 9.04
CA TYR A 10 8.90 -1.97 8.14
C TYR A 10 9.02 -1.53 6.68
N ILE A 11 8.08 -0.70 6.23
CA ILE A 11 8.09 -0.19 4.86
C ILE A 11 9.31 0.70 4.65
N GLY A 12 9.67 1.56 5.61
CA GLY A 12 10.80 2.48 5.54
C GLY A 12 12.14 1.80 5.27
N ASP A 13 12.36 0.65 5.89
CA ASP A 13 13.61 -0.11 5.84
C ASP A 13 13.75 -1.04 4.62
N LEU A 14 12.79 -1.00 3.70
CA LEU A 14 12.83 -1.84 2.50
C LEU A 14 13.99 -1.48 1.56
N ASN A 15 14.83 -2.47 1.31
CA ASN A 15 15.93 -2.42 0.33
C ASN A 15 15.54 -3.05 -1.02
N GLY A 16 16.18 -2.59 -2.10
CA GLY A 16 15.97 -3.07 -3.47
C GLY A 16 15.74 -1.94 -4.48
N SER A 17 15.43 -2.33 -5.73
CA SER A 17 14.97 -1.40 -6.77
C SER A 17 13.61 -0.78 -6.41
N PHE A 18 13.24 0.29 -7.09
CA PHE A 18 11.93 0.93 -6.94
C PHE A 18 10.78 -0.09 -7.03
N ASP A 19 10.76 -0.93 -8.06
CA ASP A 19 9.71 -1.95 -8.24
C ASP A 19 9.66 -2.96 -7.10
N GLN A 20 10.82 -3.42 -6.62
CA GLN A 20 10.90 -4.34 -5.49
C GLN A 20 10.34 -3.71 -4.22
N LYS A 21 10.64 -2.43 -3.97
CA LYS A 21 10.12 -1.66 -2.84
C LYS A 21 8.59 -1.49 -2.95
N MET A 22 8.07 -1.22 -4.14
CA MET A 22 6.63 -1.06 -4.39
C MET A 22 5.87 -2.39 -4.19
N LYS A 23 6.43 -3.52 -4.67
CA LYS A 23 5.86 -4.86 -4.44
C LYS A 23 5.74 -5.19 -2.97
N LYS A 24 6.80 -4.96 -2.19
CA LYS A 24 6.80 -5.24 -0.76
C LYS A 24 5.87 -4.34 0.05
N ILE A 25 5.68 -3.07 -0.34
CA ILE A 25 4.66 -2.21 0.28
C ILE A 25 3.28 -2.84 0.14
N LEU A 26 2.95 -3.27 -1.08
CA LEU A 26 1.64 -3.81 -1.33
C LEU A 26 1.43 -5.13 -0.60
N GLU A 27 2.40 -6.05 -0.68
CA GLU A 27 2.36 -7.29 0.11
C GLU A 27 2.06 -6.96 1.56
N TYR A 28 2.81 -6.05 2.18
CA TYR A 28 2.54 -5.63 3.55
C TYR A 28 1.09 -5.11 3.75
N ILE A 29 0.59 -4.23 2.88
CA ILE A 29 -0.77 -3.67 3.02
C ILE A 29 -1.86 -4.76 2.93
N ILE A 30 -1.66 -5.78 2.10
CA ILE A 30 -2.64 -6.84 1.87
C ILE A 30 -2.53 -7.96 2.89
N THR A 31 -1.31 -8.32 3.29
CA THR A 31 -0.99 -9.62 3.88
C THR A 31 -0.53 -9.54 5.33
N TYR A 32 -0.45 -8.34 5.91
CA TYR A 32 0.05 -8.20 7.29
C TYR A 32 -1.03 -8.49 8.32
N ASP A 33 -0.86 -9.59 9.07
CA ASP A 33 -1.74 -9.96 10.17
C ASP A 33 -1.25 -9.32 11.49
N HIS A 34 -2.08 -8.44 12.04
CA HIS A 34 -1.77 -7.68 13.26
C HIS A 34 -1.72 -8.52 14.53
N VAL A 35 -2.31 -9.72 14.51
CA VAL A 35 -2.34 -10.64 15.64
C VAL A 35 -1.09 -11.52 15.65
N ALA A 36 -0.59 -11.87 14.47
CA ALA A 36 0.60 -12.71 14.32
C ALA A 36 1.93 -11.92 14.26
N GLU A 37 1.89 -10.60 14.04
CA GLU A 37 3.09 -9.76 13.79
C GLU A 37 3.95 -10.27 12.60
N GLU A 38 3.32 -10.97 11.66
CA GLU A 38 3.98 -11.60 10.50
C GLU A 38 3.31 -11.19 9.18
N VAL A 39 4.09 -11.23 8.10
CA VAL A 39 3.60 -11.11 6.72
C VAL A 39 3.00 -12.46 6.32
N ILE A 40 1.72 -12.66 6.62
CA ILE A 40 1.00 -13.89 6.25
C ILE A 40 0.51 -13.74 4.82
N CYS A 41 1.28 -14.27 3.86
CA CYS A 41 0.85 -14.37 2.47
C CYS A 41 -0.55 -15.05 2.45
N PRO A 42 -1.63 -14.33 2.07
CA PRO A 42 -2.98 -14.79 2.33
C PRO A 42 -3.26 -15.99 1.46
N ASP A 43 -3.87 -17.01 2.05
CA ASP A 43 -4.68 -17.91 1.25
C ASP A 43 -5.80 -17.06 0.62
N PRO A 44 -5.84 -16.89 -0.72
CA PRO A 44 -6.82 -16.06 -1.40
C PRO A 44 -8.27 -16.50 -1.19
N ASN A 45 -8.50 -17.66 -0.56
CA ASN A 45 -9.81 -18.19 -0.22
C ASN A 45 -10.32 -17.78 1.18
N THR A 46 -9.59 -16.93 1.91
CA THR A 46 -10.00 -16.54 3.28
C THR A 46 -10.75 -15.20 3.27
N ASP A 47 -12.08 -15.24 3.32
CA ASP A 47 -12.94 -14.04 3.28
C ASP A 47 -12.82 -13.13 4.52
N ILE A 48 -12.28 -13.66 5.63
CA ILE A 48 -12.15 -12.97 6.93
C ILE A 48 -11.39 -11.63 6.81
N TYR A 49 -10.39 -11.53 5.93
CA TYR A 49 -9.56 -10.32 5.81
C TYR A 49 -10.27 -9.17 5.09
N LYS A 50 -11.17 -9.47 4.14
CA LYS A 50 -12.00 -8.45 3.47
C LYS A 50 -12.94 -7.80 4.47
N ASP A 51 -13.57 -8.61 5.31
CA ASP A 51 -14.50 -8.13 6.33
C ASP A 51 -13.81 -7.25 7.37
N TYR A 52 -12.58 -7.59 7.79
CA TYR A 52 -11.79 -6.73 8.68
C TYR A 52 -11.46 -5.39 8.03
N TYR A 53 -11.04 -5.36 6.77
CA TYR A 53 -10.75 -4.09 6.09
C TYR A 53 -12.01 -3.23 5.90
N LEU A 54 -13.16 -3.84 5.56
CA LEU A 54 -14.43 -3.12 5.46
C LEU A 54 -14.86 -2.54 6.81
N LEU A 55 -14.78 -3.33 7.89
CA LEU A 55 -15.05 -2.87 9.25
C LEU A 55 -14.10 -1.74 9.67
N TYR A 56 -12.85 -1.82 9.22
CA TYR A 56 -11.83 -0.80 9.45
C TYR A 56 -12.19 0.52 8.74
N LEU A 57 -12.58 0.45 7.46
CA LEU A 57 -13.09 1.60 6.71
C LEU A 57 -14.32 2.23 7.35
N GLU A 58 -15.27 1.42 7.80
CA GLU A 58 -16.46 1.91 8.51
C GLU A 58 -16.10 2.62 9.82
N SER A 59 -15.13 2.09 10.56
CA SER A 59 -14.67 2.67 11.83
C SER A 59 -14.12 4.08 11.65
N PHE A 60 -13.45 4.36 10.52
CA PHE A 60 -12.95 5.70 10.20
C PHE A 60 -14.03 6.73 9.96
N ARG A 61 -15.12 6.33 9.29
CA ARG A 61 -16.23 7.24 9.01
C ARG A 61 -16.97 7.62 10.29
N ARG A 62 -16.93 6.76 11.31
CA ARG A 62 -17.74 6.91 12.53
C ARG A 62 -16.96 7.44 13.73
N SER A 63 -15.62 7.48 13.70
CA SER A 63 -14.78 7.88 14.83
C SER A 63 -13.69 8.88 14.43
N LYS A 64 -13.76 10.10 14.98
CA LYS A 64 -12.74 11.16 14.76
C LYS A 64 -11.31 10.70 15.09
N LYS A 65 -11.16 9.89 16.14
CA LYS A 65 -9.85 9.33 16.53
C LYS A 65 -9.33 8.40 15.44
N ALA A 66 -10.19 7.51 14.93
CA ALA A 66 -9.81 6.61 13.85
C ALA A 66 -9.51 7.39 12.57
N THR A 67 -10.28 8.44 12.24
CA THR A 67 -10.02 9.35 11.12
C THR A 67 -8.62 9.98 11.20
N SER A 68 -8.24 10.53 12.37
CA SER A 68 -6.92 11.15 12.53
C SER A 68 -5.75 10.18 12.34
N ILE A 69 -5.92 8.92 12.71
CA ILE A 69 -4.89 7.88 12.57
C ILE A 69 -4.69 7.56 11.09
N ILE A 70 -5.78 7.39 10.32
CA ILE A 70 -5.69 7.06 8.90
C ILE A 70 -5.24 8.24 8.04
N GLU A 71 -5.62 9.47 8.40
CA GLU A 71 -5.11 10.68 7.76
C GLU A 71 -3.60 10.78 7.94
N LYS A 72 -3.10 10.55 9.16
CA LYS A 72 -1.67 10.51 9.44
C LYS A 72 -0.97 9.42 8.64
N PHE A 73 -1.47 8.18 8.69
CA PHE A 73 -0.86 7.07 7.95
C PHE A 73 -0.78 7.34 6.45
N ASN A 74 -1.87 7.83 5.84
CA ASN A 74 -1.89 8.15 4.42
C ASN A 74 -0.92 9.28 4.06
N LYS A 75 -0.80 10.28 4.94
CA LYS A 75 0.17 11.36 4.76
C LYS A 75 1.60 10.84 4.84
N ASP A 76 1.92 10.03 5.84
CA ASP A 76 3.26 9.45 6.03
C ASP A 76 3.64 8.55 4.84
N LEU A 77 2.70 7.72 4.35
CA LEU A 77 2.90 6.87 3.17
C LEU A 77 3.08 7.70 1.88
N TYR A 78 2.34 8.80 1.73
CA TYR A 78 2.51 9.72 0.61
C TYR A 78 3.90 10.36 0.61
N GLU A 79 4.35 10.88 1.76
CA GLU A 79 5.67 11.50 1.90
C GLU A 79 6.79 10.49 1.62
N LEU A 80 6.62 9.24 2.07
CA LEU A 80 7.57 8.16 1.79
C LEU A 80 7.63 7.82 0.29
N ASN A 81 6.49 7.70 -0.38
CA ASN A 81 6.44 7.46 -1.82
C ASN A 81 7.09 8.60 -2.60
N LEU A 82 6.86 9.85 -2.18
CA LEU A 82 7.48 11.02 -2.79
C LEU A 82 9.00 10.99 -2.70
N LYS A 83 9.55 10.59 -1.55
CA LYS A 83 10.99 10.37 -1.37
C LYS A 83 11.51 9.26 -2.30
N ARG A 84 10.79 8.15 -2.41
CA ARG A 84 11.20 7.01 -3.25
C ARG A 84 11.18 7.31 -4.74
N VAL A 85 10.18 8.04 -5.20
CA VAL A 85 10.11 8.50 -6.58
C VAL A 85 11.29 9.44 -6.88
N ASP A 86 11.60 10.36 -5.97
CA ASP A 86 12.77 11.25 -6.11
C ASP A 86 14.09 10.46 -6.20
N GLU A 87 14.29 9.48 -5.30
CA GLU A 87 15.46 8.58 -5.33
C GLU A 87 15.53 7.80 -6.65
N ALA A 88 14.43 7.18 -7.08
CA ALA A 88 14.36 6.37 -8.29
C ALA A 88 14.68 7.19 -9.55
N LYS A 89 14.19 8.43 -9.64
CA LYS A 89 14.54 9.33 -10.74
C LYS A 89 16.02 9.73 -10.72
N LYS A 90 16.58 10.06 -9.55
CA LYS A 90 18.02 10.37 -9.42
C LYS A 90 18.89 9.18 -9.86
N ASN A 91 18.45 7.97 -9.55
CA ASN A 91 19.10 6.73 -9.96
C ASN A 91 18.81 6.31 -11.41
N ARG A 92 17.96 7.06 -12.14
CA ARG A 92 17.49 6.75 -13.50
C ARG A 92 16.74 5.42 -13.61
N GLU A 93 16.14 4.95 -12.52
CA GLU A 93 15.21 3.82 -12.51
C GLU A 93 13.86 4.21 -13.11
N ILE A 94 13.47 5.48 -12.96
CA ILE A 94 12.25 6.06 -13.57
C ILE A 94 12.67 7.17 -14.53
N THR A 95 12.21 7.11 -15.77
CA THR A 95 12.58 8.07 -16.83
C THR A 95 11.46 9.01 -17.26
N THR A 96 10.25 8.87 -16.69
CA THR A 96 9.12 9.76 -17.03
C THR A 96 9.36 11.20 -16.58
N GLU A 97 8.84 12.14 -17.37
CA GLU A 97 8.81 13.59 -17.07
C GLU A 97 7.70 13.97 -16.06
N THR A 98 6.79 13.05 -15.72
CA THR A 98 5.73 13.28 -14.74
C THR A 98 6.29 13.78 -13.40
N SER A 99 5.68 14.79 -12.77
CA SER A 99 6.22 15.33 -11.52
C SER A 99 6.25 14.26 -10.40
N ASN A 100 7.20 14.37 -9.45
CA ASN A 100 7.30 13.41 -8.35
C ASN A 100 6.02 13.34 -7.53
N LYS A 101 5.32 14.47 -7.36
CA LYS A 101 4.03 14.56 -6.66
C LYS A 101 2.96 13.76 -7.39
N ASP A 102 2.79 14.01 -8.69
CA ASP A 102 1.75 13.38 -9.50
C ASP A 102 2.00 11.87 -9.60
N LEU A 103 3.25 11.47 -9.79
CA LEU A 103 3.63 10.06 -9.85
C LEU A 103 3.37 9.36 -8.50
N SER A 104 3.69 10.00 -7.38
CA SER A 104 3.41 9.44 -6.04
C SER A 104 1.92 9.29 -5.77
N LEU A 105 1.10 10.27 -6.17
CA LEU A 105 -0.36 10.18 -6.07
C LEU A 105 -0.91 9.07 -6.96
N PHE A 106 -0.37 8.92 -8.17
CA PHE A 106 -0.76 7.87 -9.09
C PHE A 106 -0.47 6.48 -8.52
N ILE A 107 0.74 6.26 -7.97
CA ILE A 107 1.11 5.01 -7.29
C ILE A 107 0.17 4.71 -6.12
N MET A 108 -0.09 5.70 -5.25
CA MET A 108 -1.04 5.51 -4.14
C MET A 108 -2.45 5.17 -4.62
N SER A 109 -2.88 5.75 -5.74
CA SER A 109 -4.20 5.50 -6.32
C SER A 109 -4.30 4.08 -6.88
N ILE A 110 -3.24 3.59 -7.56
CA ILE A 110 -3.14 2.20 -8.00
C ILE A 110 -3.26 1.26 -6.80
N PHE A 111 -2.51 1.52 -5.73
CA PHE A 111 -2.47 0.62 -4.56
C PHE A 111 -3.85 0.52 -3.92
N LYS A 112 -4.46 1.67 -3.60
CA LYS A 112 -5.77 1.72 -2.97
C LYS A 112 -6.87 1.17 -3.88
N GLY A 113 -6.90 1.60 -5.14
CA GLY A 113 -7.90 1.17 -6.10
C GLY A 113 -7.85 -0.34 -6.36
N THR A 114 -6.64 -0.92 -6.46
CA THR A 114 -6.47 -2.36 -6.68
C THR A 114 -7.00 -3.18 -5.49
N ILE A 115 -6.74 -2.72 -4.26
CA ILE A 115 -7.27 -3.35 -3.04
C ILE A 115 -8.80 -3.22 -2.98
N GLU A 116 -9.33 -2.03 -3.20
CA GLU A 116 -10.79 -1.79 -3.18
C GLU A 116 -11.53 -2.60 -4.24
N LEU A 117 -10.97 -2.71 -5.44
CA LEU A 117 -11.51 -3.53 -6.53
C LEU A 117 -11.48 -5.01 -6.19
N TRP A 118 -10.38 -5.53 -5.63
CA TRP A 118 -10.28 -6.93 -5.21
C TRP A 118 -11.31 -7.29 -4.14
N MET A 119 -11.58 -6.40 -3.19
CA MET A 119 -12.62 -6.63 -2.18
C MET A 119 -14.02 -6.65 -2.79
N SER A 120 -14.27 -5.81 -3.80
CA SER A 120 -15.61 -5.63 -4.37
C SER A 120 -15.91 -6.61 -5.50
N ILE A 121 -14.88 -7.15 -6.15
CA ILE A 121 -14.99 -8.03 -7.32
C ILE A 121 -14.14 -9.29 -7.04
N PRO A 122 -14.74 -10.35 -6.49
CA PRO A 122 -14.02 -11.55 -6.04
C PRO A 122 -13.23 -12.29 -7.13
N THR A 123 -13.51 -12.02 -8.39
CA THR A 123 -12.82 -12.63 -9.55
C THR A 123 -11.53 -11.92 -9.94
N ILE A 124 -11.21 -10.78 -9.31
CA ILE A 124 -9.95 -10.08 -9.58
C ILE A 124 -8.79 -10.83 -8.92
N ASP A 125 -7.80 -11.20 -9.72
CA ASP A 125 -6.51 -11.65 -9.20
C ASP A 125 -5.70 -10.42 -8.78
N LEU A 126 -5.64 -10.19 -7.48
CA LEU A 126 -4.98 -9.06 -6.87
C LEU A 126 -3.49 -9.01 -7.20
N LYS A 127 -2.81 -10.16 -7.11
CA LYS A 127 -1.37 -10.26 -7.36
C LYS A 127 -1.07 -9.94 -8.82
N LYS A 128 -1.81 -10.56 -9.74
CA LYS A 128 -1.64 -10.33 -11.17
C LYS A 128 -1.92 -8.87 -11.55
N THR A 129 -3.06 -8.32 -11.09
CA THR A 129 -3.46 -6.94 -11.40
C THR A 129 -2.39 -5.95 -10.94
N PHE A 130 -1.77 -6.22 -9.81
CA PHE A 130 -0.72 -5.38 -9.28
C PHE A 130 0.61 -5.52 -10.01
N ASP A 131 1.04 -6.74 -10.31
CA ASP A 131 2.24 -6.99 -11.12
C ASP A 131 2.11 -6.26 -12.47
N ASP A 132 0.93 -6.30 -13.09
CA ASP A 132 0.63 -5.59 -14.33
C ASP A 132 0.74 -4.06 -14.15
N ASN A 133 0.26 -3.51 -13.03
CA ASN A 133 0.28 -2.07 -12.75
C ASN A 133 1.68 -1.52 -12.42
N ILE A 134 2.55 -2.28 -11.75
CA ILE A 134 3.94 -1.85 -11.47
C ILE A 134 4.78 -1.84 -12.74
N ASN A 135 4.58 -2.81 -13.64
CA ASN A 135 5.32 -2.89 -14.89
C ASN A 135 4.99 -1.75 -15.89
N PHE A 136 4.14 -0.80 -15.50
CA PHE A 136 3.77 0.36 -16.31
C PHE A 136 4.80 1.51 -16.25
N PHE A 137 5.70 1.52 -15.26
CA PHE A 137 6.73 2.56 -15.06
C PHE A 137 8.05 2.25 -15.78
#